data_AF-A0A060BYS0-F1
#
_entry.id   AF-A0A060BYS0-F1
#
_cell.length_a   1.000
_cell.length_b   1.000
_cell.length_c   1.000
_cell.angle_alpha   90.00
_cell.angle_beta   90.00
_cell.angle_gamma   90.00
#
_symmetry.space_group_name_H-M   'P 1'
#
loop_
_entity.id
_entity.type
_entity.pdbx_description
1 polymer ?
#
loop_
_entity_poly.entity_id
_entity_poly.type
_entity_poly.pdbx_seq_one_letter_code
_entity_poly.pdbx_strand_id
1 'polypeptide(L)'
;LPDILHDAIIFKRQDGQHYIELLGFSLDEGARLVPLKEACTQRRMEIYGDSVTCGERNEALLYAGKEDPDVDLSPYSNSWFSYGAIAARHLHAQLHAVSQGGVGLLDGIGWFNEPQYLGMESIWDRVRYNPQLGPSSVWDFERYDPQIVIVALGQNDSHP
;
A
#
# COMPACT_ATOMS: atom_id res chain seq x y z
N LEU A 1 -1.82 -4.12 29.07
CA LEU A 1 -3.30 -4.30 28.88
C LEU A 1 -3.75 -5.35 29.90
N PRO A 2 -5.02 -5.43 30.32
CA PRO A 2 -5.48 -6.51 31.19
C PRO A 2 -5.23 -7.89 30.54
N ASP A 3 -5.10 -8.94 31.36
CA ASP A 3 -4.87 -10.33 30.90
C ASP A 3 -6.15 -10.94 30.32
N ILE A 4 -6.53 -10.44 29.14
CA ILE A 4 -7.68 -10.87 28.34
C ILE A 4 -7.24 -11.12 26.90
N LEU A 5 -8.16 -11.60 26.07
CA LEU A 5 -7.92 -11.74 24.65
C LEU A 5 -7.82 -10.35 23.99
N HIS A 6 -6.75 -10.13 23.23
CA HIS A 6 -6.53 -8.90 22.44
C HIS A 6 -6.40 -9.24 20.97
N ASP A 7 -6.98 -8.39 20.13
CA ASP A 7 -6.72 -8.37 18.69
C ASP A 7 -5.75 -7.23 18.38
N ALA A 8 -4.71 -7.51 17.60
CA ALA A 8 -3.72 -6.54 17.18
C ALA A 8 -3.53 -6.57 15.67
N ILE A 9 -3.41 -5.39 15.06
CA ILE A 9 -3.12 -5.22 13.63
C ILE A 9 -1.84 -4.39 13.51
N ILE A 10 -0.85 -4.96 12.81
CA ILE A 10 0.26 -4.19 12.28
C ILE A 10 -0.09 -3.82 10.84
N PHE A 11 0.04 -2.54 10.51
CA PHE A 11 -0.30 -2.03 9.20
C PHE A 11 0.80 -1.12 8.65
N LYS A 12 1.24 -1.37 7.42
CA LYS A 12 2.20 -0.54 6.70
C LYS A 12 1.47 0.63 6.04
N ARG A 13 1.67 1.84 6.58
CA ARG A 13 1.01 3.06 6.10
C ARG A 13 1.52 3.59 4.78
N GLN A 14 2.82 3.47 4.53
CA GLN A 14 3.50 4.03 3.37
C GLN A 14 3.51 3.06 2.18
N ASP A 15 3.67 3.59 0.98
CA ASP A 15 3.74 2.85 -0.28
C ASP A 15 5.12 2.21 -0.53
N GLY A 16 5.42 1.82 -1.77
CA GLY A 16 6.69 1.20 -2.17
C GLY A 16 7.95 2.06 -2.02
N GLN A 17 7.84 3.30 -1.53
CA GLN A 17 9.00 4.12 -1.16
C GLN A 17 9.81 3.53 0.00
N HIS A 18 9.20 2.65 0.80
CA HIS A 18 9.88 1.99 1.92
C HIS A 18 9.48 0.51 2.00
N TYR A 19 10.41 -0.34 2.44
CA TYR A 19 10.13 -1.72 2.81
C TYR A 19 10.24 -1.90 4.32
N ILE A 20 9.42 -2.82 4.84
CA ILE A 20 9.49 -3.25 6.23
C ILE A 20 9.85 -4.73 6.25
N GLU A 21 10.68 -5.10 7.21
CA GLU A 21 10.92 -6.49 7.56
C GLU A 21 10.45 -6.69 9.00
N LEU A 22 9.54 -7.65 9.19
CA LEU A 22 9.01 -7.99 10.51
C LEU A 22 9.76 -9.22 11.03
N LEU A 23 10.70 -8.99 11.96
CA LEU A 23 11.56 -10.05 12.49
C LEU A 23 10.83 -11.01 13.45
N GLY A 24 9.74 -10.58 14.06
CA GLY A 24 8.92 -11.40 14.94
C GLY A 24 8.16 -10.58 15.98
N PHE A 25 7.40 -11.30 16.80
CA PHE A 25 6.68 -10.76 17.95
C PHE A 25 7.19 -11.43 19.23
N SER A 26 7.39 -10.63 20.27
CA SER A 26 7.66 -11.14 21.62
C SER A 26 6.39 -11.05 22.46
N LEU A 27 6.14 -12.06 23.28
CA LEU A 27 5.02 -12.10 24.21
C LEU A 27 5.55 -12.28 25.63
N ASP A 28 4.80 -11.79 26.61
CA ASP A 28 5.10 -12.00 28.02
C ASP A 28 4.94 -13.47 28.42
N GLU A 29 5.55 -13.84 29.54
CA GLU A 29 5.44 -15.20 30.09
C GLU A 29 3.97 -15.55 30.37
N GLY A 30 3.51 -16.69 29.84
CA GLY A 30 2.12 -17.15 29.97
C GLY A 30 1.15 -16.60 28.90
N ALA A 31 1.55 -15.60 28.12
CA ALA A 31 0.78 -15.18 26.95
C ALA A 31 0.95 -16.18 25.79
N ARG A 32 -0.08 -16.29 24.95
CA ARG A 32 -0.10 -17.21 23.81
C ARG A 32 -0.80 -16.59 22.61
N LEU A 33 -0.30 -16.87 21.41
CA LEU A 33 -1.06 -16.66 20.19
C LEU A 33 -2.18 -17.69 20.12
N VAL A 34 -3.39 -17.23 19.83
CA VAL A 34 -4.54 -18.08 19.56
C VAL A 34 -5.01 -17.85 18.13
N PRO A 35 -5.62 -18.85 17.46
CA PRO A 35 -6.23 -18.64 16.16
C PRO A 35 -7.26 -17.50 16.22
N LEU A 36 -7.34 -16.72 15.14
CA LEU A 36 -8.39 -15.71 14.98
C LEU A 36 -9.76 -16.38 15.08
N LYS A 37 -10.70 -15.71 15.76
CA LYS A 37 -12.06 -16.22 15.96
C LYS A 37 -12.84 -16.31 14.65
N GLU A 38 -12.58 -15.38 13.73
CA GLU A 38 -13.20 -15.33 12.41
C GLU A 38 -12.22 -15.84 11.35
N ALA A 39 -12.70 -16.72 10.47
CA ALA A 39 -11.92 -17.15 9.33
C ALA A 39 -11.64 -15.97 8.40
N CYS A 40 -10.47 -15.97 7.76
CA CYS A 40 -10.13 -14.93 6.79
C CYS A 40 -11.18 -14.91 5.67
N THR A 41 -11.68 -13.72 5.35
CA THR A 41 -12.69 -13.53 4.30
C THR A 41 -12.21 -14.08 2.96
N GLN A 42 -13.13 -14.66 2.18
CA GLN A 42 -12.84 -15.15 0.83
C GLN A 42 -12.98 -14.04 -0.23
N ARG A 43 -13.54 -12.88 0.15
CA ARG A 43 -13.62 -11.71 -0.72
C ARG A 43 -12.23 -11.10 -0.86
N ARG A 44 -11.76 -10.94 -2.09
CA ARG A 44 -10.43 -10.47 -2.45
C ARG A 44 -10.53 -9.39 -3.51
N MET A 45 -9.82 -8.30 -3.29
CA MET A 45 -9.75 -7.13 -4.15
C MET A 45 -8.30 -6.81 -4.43
N GLU A 46 -8.01 -6.45 -5.68
CA GLU A 46 -6.69 -5.95 -6.07
C GLU A 46 -6.80 -4.56 -6.68
N ILE A 47 -5.86 -3.68 -6.36
CA ILE A 47 -5.80 -2.33 -6.91
C ILE A 47 -4.41 -2.06 -7.47
N TYR A 48 -4.37 -1.60 -8.72
CA TYR A 48 -3.21 -0.99 -9.35
C TYR A 48 -3.44 0.51 -9.41
N GLY A 49 -2.60 1.31 -8.77
CA GLY A 49 -2.84 2.75 -8.73
C GLY A 49 -1.64 3.61 -8.39
N ASP A 50 -1.89 4.91 -8.32
CA ASP A 50 -0.90 5.93 -8.00
C ASP A 50 -0.98 6.41 -6.54
N SER A 51 -0.50 7.63 -6.28
CA SER A 51 -0.50 8.32 -4.98
C SER A 51 -1.88 8.34 -4.30
N VAL A 52 -2.97 8.43 -5.07
CA VAL A 52 -4.33 8.43 -4.52
C VAL A 52 -4.65 7.08 -3.86
N THR A 53 -4.22 5.99 -4.48
CA THR A 53 -4.36 4.63 -3.92
C THR A 53 -3.43 4.41 -2.72
N CYS A 54 -2.23 5.00 -2.75
CA CYS A 54 -1.31 4.99 -1.61
C CYS A 54 -1.89 5.69 -0.36
N GLY A 55 -2.92 6.52 -0.50
CA GLY A 55 -3.37 7.42 0.57
C GLY A 55 -2.32 8.50 0.86
N GLU A 56 -1.62 8.96 -0.18
CA GLU A 56 -0.57 9.96 -0.04
C GLU A 56 -1.13 11.26 0.57
N ARG A 57 -0.48 11.74 1.64
CA ARG A 57 -0.77 12.99 2.35
C ARG A 57 -2.23 13.14 2.85
N ASN A 58 -3.00 12.06 2.95
CA ASN A 58 -4.42 12.13 3.30
C ASN A 58 -4.70 12.57 4.76
N GLU A 59 -3.68 12.61 5.63
CA GLU A 59 -3.77 13.19 6.97
C GLU A 59 -3.27 14.64 7.07
N ALA A 60 -2.82 15.25 5.96
CA ALA A 60 -2.30 16.62 5.91
C ALA A 60 -3.42 17.68 5.91
N LEU A 61 -4.37 17.59 6.85
CA LEU A 61 -5.62 18.35 6.88
C LEU A 61 -5.43 19.87 6.85
N LEU A 62 -4.34 20.38 7.42
CA LEU A 62 -4.04 21.81 7.44
C LEU A 62 -3.57 22.37 6.08
N TYR A 63 -3.29 21.50 5.12
CA TYR A 63 -2.84 21.83 3.77
C TYR A 63 -3.91 21.56 2.70
N ALA A 64 -5.09 21.08 3.10
CA ALA A 64 -6.19 20.83 2.17
C ALA A 64 -6.60 22.12 1.42
N GLY A 65 -6.61 22.04 0.09
CA GLY A 65 -6.97 23.17 -0.79
C GLY A 65 -5.93 24.30 -0.85
N LYS A 66 -4.71 24.06 -0.37
CA LYS A 66 -3.59 25.00 -0.45
C LYS A 66 -2.59 24.54 -1.50
N GLU A 67 -1.70 25.45 -1.90
CA GLU A 67 -0.52 25.10 -2.68
C GLU A 67 0.36 24.12 -1.90
N ASP A 68 1.07 23.26 -2.63
CA ASP A 68 2.02 22.33 -2.03
C ASP A 68 3.12 23.13 -1.31
N PRO A 69 3.35 22.86 -0.02
CA PRO A 69 4.35 23.59 0.74
C PRO A 69 5.76 23.05 0.47
N ASP A 70 6.78 23.87 0.77
CA ASP A 70 8.19 23.46 0.73
C ASP A 70 8.61 22.51 1.87
N VAL A 71 7.66 21.84 2.52
CA VAL A 71 7.92 20.88 3.61
C VAL A 71 7.53 19.47 3.18
N ASP A 72 8.29 18.48 3.64
CA ASP A 72 7.94 17.08 3.39
C ASP A 72 6.67 16.68 4.16
N LEU A 73 5.64 16.30 3.40
CA LEU A 73 4.37 15.84 3.93
C LEU A 73 4.21 14.31 3.87
N SER A 74 5.24 13.57 3.45
CA SER A 74 5.22 12.10 3.39
C SER A 74 4.83 11.40 4.70
N PRO A 75 5.16 11.92 5.91
CA PRO A 75 4.68 11.35 7.16
C PRO A 75 3.16 11.35 7.33
N TYR A 76 2.44 12.22 6.60
CA TYR A 76 0.98 12.31 6.62
C TYR A 76 0.29 11.35 5.63
N SER A 77 1.06 10.50 4.95
CA SER A 77 0.51 9.44 4.11
C SER A 77 0.04 8.27 4.96
N ASN A 78 -1.21 7.85 4.75
CA ASN A 78 -1.80 6.72 5.45
C ASN A 78 -2.71 5.89 4.54
N SER A 79 -2.17 4.80 4.00
CA SER A 79 -2.93 3.86 3.19
C SER A 79 -4.10 3.19 3.94
N TRP A 80 -4.14 3.23 5.28
CA TRP A 80 -5.29 2.74 6.05
C TRP A 80 -6.54 3.57 5.78
N PHE A 81 -6.37 4.87 5.53
CA PHE A 81 -7.42 5.81 5.16
C PHE A 81 -7.48 6.06 3.65
N SER A 82 -6.83 5.22 2.82
CA SER A 82 -7.05 5.23 1.38
C SER A 82 -8.45 4.73 1.03
N TYR A 83 -8.98 5.16 -0.13
CA TYR A 83 -10.29 4.73 -0.59
C TYR A 83 -10.36 3.20 -0.74
N GLY A 84 -9.27 2.57 -1.21
CA GLY A 84 -9.18 1.12 -1.38
C GLY A 84 -9.29 0.37 -0.06
N ALA A 85 -8.52 0.80 0.95
CA ALA A 85 -8.55 0.17 2.28
C ALA A 85 -9.89 0.39 3.00
N ILE A 86 -10.50 1.56 2.84
CA ILE A 86 -11.85 1.84 3.36
C ILE A 86 -12.86 0.91 2.67
N ALA A 87 -12.87 0.83 1.34
CA ALA A 87 -13.77 -0.02 0.58
C ALA A 87 -13.64 -1.50 0.97
N ALA A 88 -12.41 -2.01 1.07
CA ALA A 88 -12.14 -3.39 1.48
C ALA A 88 -12.68 -3.70 2.89
N ARG A 89 -12.48 -2.80 3.87
CA ARG A 89 -13.07 -2.96 5.21
C ARG A 89 -14.60 -2.97 5.18
N HIS A 90 -15.22 -2.07 4.41
CA HIS A 90 -16.68 -2.02 4.26
C HIS A 90 -17.26 -3.26 3.57
N LEU A 91 -16.51 -3.84 2.62
CA LEU A 91 -16.92 -5.04 1.89
C LEU A 91 -16.55 -6.33 2.62
N HIS A 92 -15.88 -6.25 3.77
CA HIS A 92 -15.25 -7.38 4.44
C HIS A 92 -14.39 -8.20 3.47
N ALA A 93 -13.49 -7.52 2.75
CA ALA A 93 -12.61 -8.10 1.75
C ALA A 93 -11.14 -7.92 2.15
N GLN A 94 -10.29 -8.85 1.72
CA GLN A 94 -8.86 -8.65 1.68
C GLN A 94 -8.52 -7.65 0.57
N LEU A 95 -7.41 -6.95 0.72
CA LEU A 95 -6.92 -5.99 -0.27
C LEU A 95 -5.44 -6.23 -0.53
N HIS A 96 -5.10 -6.46 -1.80
CA HIS A 96 -3.75 -6.23 -2.31
C HIS A 96 -3.75 -4.91 -3.09
N ALA A 97 -2.79 -4.03 -2.80
CA ALA A 97 -2.65 -2.77 -3.51
C ALA A 97 -1.20 -2.64 -3.98
N VAL A 98 -1.00 -2.69 -5.30
CA VAL A 98 0.26 -2.31 -5.93
C VAL A 98 0.09 -0.87 -6.36
N SER A 99 0.57 0.04 -5.51
CA SER A 99 0.47 1.47 -5.78
C SER A 99 1.73 2.22 -5.40
N GLN A 100 2.04 3.25 -6.17
CA GLN A 100 3.24 4.05 -5.98
C GLN A 100 2.96 5.52 -6.29
N GLY A 101 3.24 6.40 -5.34
CA GLY A 101 3.18 7.84 -5.58
C GLY A 101 4.03 8.23 -6.79
N GLY A 102 3.45 9.03 -7.67
CA GLY A 102 4.08 9.48 -8.91
C GLY A 102 4.14 8.47 -10.05
N VAL A 103 3.70 7.22 -9.88
CA VAL A 103 3.77 6.22 -10.96
C VAL A 103 2.85 6.58 -12.12
N GLY A 104 3.36 6.49 -13.35
CA GLY A 104 2.58 6.56 -14.58
C GLY A 104 2.13 5.17 -15.05
N LEU A 105 1.34 5.10 -16.12
CA LEU A 105 0.97 3.81 -16.73
C LEU A 105 2.18 3.09 -17.35
N LEU A 106 2.99 3.83 -18.12
CA LEU A 106 4.13 3.33 -18.89
C LEU A 106 5.46 3.76 -18.24
N ASP A 107 6.53 3.05 -18.57
CA ASP A 107 7.89 3.47 -18.27
C ASP A 107 8.27 4.71 -19.09
N GLY A 108 9.15 5.54 -18.54
CA GLY A 108 9.56 6.81 -19.14
C GLY A 108 8.62 7.97 -18.85
N ILE A 109 7.49 7.72 -18.16
CA ILE A 109 6.52 8.73 -17.70
C ILE A 109 6.20 8.57 -16.20
N GLY A 110 5.51 9.54 -15.64
CA GLY A 110 5.34 9.78 -14.23
C GLY A 110 6.58 10.38 -13.55
N TRP A 111 6.52 10.43 -12.23
CA TRP A 111 7.51 11.02 -11.34
C TRP A 111 8.31 9.98 -10.55
N PHE A 112 7.94 8.70 -10.64
CA PHE A 112 8.55 7.65 -9.83
C PHE A 112 9.89 7.20 -10.41
N ASN A 113 10.95 7.23 -9.60
CA ASN A 113 12.26 6.70 -9.96
C ASN A 113 12.92 7.40 -11.16
N GLU A 114 12.98 8.74 -11.12
CA GLU A 114 13.81 9.52 -12.04
C GLU A 114 15.28 9.01 -12.03
N PRO A 115 15.96 8.90 -13.20
CA PRO A 115 15.51 9.27 -14.56
C PRO A 115 14.89 8.12 -15.37
N GLN A 116 14.67 6.95 -14.76
CA GLN A 116 14.06 5.82 -15.48
C GLN A 116 12.54 5.96 -15.60
N TYR A 117 11.91 6.68 -14.67
CA TYR A 117 10.46 6.91 -14.64
C TYR A 117 9.69 5.60 -14.75
N LEU A 118 9.88 4.70 -13.77
CA LEU A 118 9.25 3.38 -13.81
C LEU A 118 7.73 3.52 -13.70
N GLY A 119 7.01 2.90 -14.63
CA GLY A 119 5.57 2.88 -14.71
C GLY A 119 4.94 1.62 -14.12
N MET A 120 3.61 1.58 -14.11
CA MET A 120 2.86 0.41 -13.68
C MET A 120 3.20 -0.83 -14.51
N GLU A 121 3.49 -0.66 -15.81
CA GLU A 121 3.88 -1.78 -16.69
C GLU A 121 5.11 -2.56 -16.21
N SER A 122 6.00 -1.92 -15.45
CA SER A 122 7.19 -2.54 -14.86
C SER A 122 6.99 -3.09 -13.45
N ILE A 123 5.99 -2.60 -12.70
CA ILE A 123 5.84 -2.90 -11.27
C ILE A 123 4.62 -3.76 -10.91
N TRP A 124 3.63 -3.91 -11.80
CA TRP A 124 2.36 -4.58 -11.51
C TRP A 124 2.51 -6.04 -11.04
N ASP A 125 3.55 -6.74 -11.50
CA ASP A 125 3.83 -8.15 -11.19
C ASP A 125 4.88 -8.34 -10.09
N ARG A 126 5.08 -7.33 -9.22
CA ARG A 126 6.18 -7.31 -8.26
C ARG A 126 5.70 -7.21 -6.80
N VAL A 127 6.47 -7.86 -5.92
CA VAL A 127 6.43 -7.60 -4.46
C VAL A 127 7.41 -6.49 -4.07
N ARG A 128 8.58 -6.47 -4.72
CA ARG A 128 9.61 -5.44 -4.58
C ARG A 128 9.91 -4.90 -5.96
N TYR A 129 9.70 -3.61 -6.13
CA TYR A 129 9.83 -2.92 -7.42
C TYR A 129 10.63 -1.63 -7.35
N ASN A 130 10.92 -1.10 -6.16
CA ASN A 130 11.71 0.11 -6.02
C ASN A 130 13.21 -0.25 -6.08
N PRO A 131 13.91 0.08 -7.18
CA PRO A 131 15.29 -0.33 -7.39
C PRO A 131 16.26 0.35 -6.42
N GLN A 132 15.86 1.48 -5.80
CA GLN A 132 16.68 2.19 -4.82
C GLN A 132 16.77 1.42 -3.48
N LEU A 133 15.83 0.52 -3.22
CA LEU A 133 15.76 -0.25 -1.98
C LEU A 133 16.35 -1.67 -2.10
N GLY A 134 16.71 -2.10 -3.31
CA GLY A 134 17.32 -3.40 -3.56
C GLY A 134 16.77 -4.12 -4.78
N PRO A 135 17.10 -5.42 -4.92
CA PRO A 135 16.68 -6.20 -6.07
C PRO A 135 15.16 -6.40 -6.11
N SER A 136 14.62 -6.40 -7.32
CA SER A 136 13.21 -6.69 -7.56
C SER A 136 12.86 -8.16 -7.29
N SER A 137 11.61 -8.42 -6.94
CA SER A 137 11.06 -9.77 -6.78
C SER A 137 9.65 -9.87 -7.38
N VAL A 138 9.41 -10.92 -8.17
CA VAL A 138 8.14 -11.21 -8.83
C VAL A 138 7.08 -11.65 -7.80
N TRP A 139 5.83 -11.28 -8.04
CA TRP A 139 4.66 -11.77 -7.34
C TRP A 139 4.11 -13.05 -8.00
N ASP A 140 3.79 -14.04 -7.18
CA ASP A 140 3.16 -15.29 -7.61
C ASP A 140 1.64 -15.15 -7.54
N PHE A 141 1.01 -14.94 -8.69
CA PHE A 141 -0.44 -14.69 -8.81
C PHE A 141 -1.31 -15.87 -8.37
N GLU A 142 -0.79 -17.11 -8.30
CA GLU A 142 -1.56 -18.26 -7.80
C GLU A 142 -1.90 -18.12 -6.31
N ARG A 143 -1.22 -17.22 -5.59
CA ARG A 143 -1.42 -16.99 -4.15
C ARG A 143 -2.63 -16.11 -3.84
N TYR A 144 -3.13 -15.36 -4.81
CA TYR A 144 -4.20 -14.39 -4.60
C TYR A 144 -5.05 -14.22 -5.86
N ASP A 145 -6.26 -14.79 -5.85
CA ASP A 145 -7.22 -14.72 -6.94
C ASP A 145 -8.35 -13.72 -6.61
N PRO A 146 -8.21 -12.43 -6.97
CA PRO A 146 -9.18 -11.39 -6.66
C PRO A 146 -10.46 -11.54 -7.49
N GLN A 147 -11.61 -11.25 -6.89
CA GLN A 147 -12.86 -11.19 -7.65
C GLN A 147 -13.08 -9.83 -8.31
N ILE A 148 -12.35 -8.81 -7.85
CA ILE A 148 -12.40 -7.44 -8.38
C ILE A 148 -10.97 -6.93 -8.51
N VAL A 149 -10.64 -6.42 -9.69
CA VAL A 149 -9.41 -5.68 -9.96
C VAL A 149 -9.81 -4.24 -10.32
N ILE A 150 -9.18 -3.27 -9.67
CA ILE A 150 -9.37 -1.85 -9.93
C ILE A 150 -8.06 -1.29 -10.49
N VAL A 151 -8.14 -0.62 -11.63
CA VAL A 151 -7.02 0.12 -12.20
C VAL A 151 -7.34 1.61 -12.09
N ALA A 152 -6.62 2.31 -11.22
CA ALA A 152 -6.81 3.72 -10.89
C ALA A 152 -5.50 4.49 -11.16
N LEU A 153 -5.20 4.63 -12.44
CA LEU A 153 -4.00 5.27 -12.98
C LEU A 153 -4.39 6.38 -13.96
N GLY A 154 -3.42 7.20 -14.34
CA GLY A 154 -3.57 8.26 -15.34
C GLY A 154 -3.24 9.66 -14.83
N GLN A 155 -3.17 9.87 -13.51
CA GLN A 155 -2.91 11.19 -12.95
C GLN A 155 -1.52 11.74 -13.30
N ASN A 156 -0.52 10.86 -13.38
CA ASN A 156 0.88 11.24 -13.60
C ASN A 156 1.33 11.09 -15.06
N ASP A 157 0.47 10.57 -15.94
CA ASP A 157 0.86 10.16 -17.30
C ASP A 157 1.21 11.34 -18.21
N SER A 158 0.83 12.55 -17.83
CA SER A 158 1.18 13.78 -18.56
C SER A 158 2.58 14.31 -18.21
N HIS A 159 3.37 13.59 -17.43
CA HIS A 159 4.72 13.97 -17.04
C HIS A 159 5.73 12.87 -17.38
N PRO A 160 6.95 13.19 -17.80
CA PRO A 160 7.23 14.38 -18.59
C PRO A 160 6.45 14.37 -19.91
#